data_AF-A0A162KF21-F1
#
_entry.id   AF-A0A162KF21-F1
#
_cell.length_a   1.000
_cell.length_b   1.000
_cell.length_c   1.000
_cell.angle_alpha   90.00
_cell.angle_beta   90.00
_cell.angle_gamma   90.00
#
_symmetry.space_group_name_H-M   'P 1'
#
loop_
_entity.id
_entity.type
_entity.pdbx_description
1 polymer ?
#
loop_
_entity_poly.entity_id
_entity_poly.type
_entity_poly.pdbx_seq_one_letter_code
_entity_poly.pdbx_strand_id
1 'polypeptide(L)'
;MAAFTLFPSLPTELRRSIWLEAVPDDEEEVCLPWPGDVPAHVVEDDPLSELPVLPLTVDTAFPVTMHVCRESRALTQDSRLSSVRFRASRLARCMTPFRRFRPDKDVLYLSHDSVYHLLLFTSPDSTKLAQTEPGSAARRCYDDLMRTLRATRRLAVNVALMSSHHDHIHEFLWEHVEVSPERLAIVIPGTTPYAGPCKDPLGFVPPGKRCRLVAVPDAAHESVVVRVVDEHREPRAVSLGEAMRGARKELRDWFGGVPSYEATLDRLVVSAQVFVEYQKDGTWQEVCMQRMYEPHAHPGSREYVPLNRRPNPELVRVYDADFEFRPAAFERAGYR
;
A
#
# COMPACT_ATOMS: atom_id res chain seq x y z
N MET A 1 -24.06 16.69 -29.77
CA MET A 1 -22.69 17.07 -29.40
C MET A 1 -22.17 18.05 -30.44
N ALA A 2 -21.95 19.31 -30.08
CA ALA A 2 -21.26 20.24 -30.98
C ALA A 2 -19.79 19.81 -31.08
N ALA A 3 -19.31 19.51 -32.28
CA ALA A 3 -17.90 19.21 -32.49
C ALA A 3 -17.09 20.47 -32.19
N PHE A 4 -16.00 20.33 -31.42
CA PHE A 4 -15.09 21.43 -31.10
C PHE A 4 -14.19 21.71 -32.31
N THR A 5 -14.78 22.21 -33.40
CA THR A 5 -14.14 22.35 -34.72
C THR A 5 -13.04 23.40 -34.77
N LEU A 6 -12.99 24.29 -33.79
CA LEU A 6 -11.99 25.35 -33.72
C LEU A 6 -10.64 24.88 -33.17
N PHE A 7 -10.58 23.77 -32.41
CA PHE A 7 -9.33 23.35 -31.77
C PHE A 7 -8.18 23.14 -32.77
N PRO A 8 -8.36 22.45 -33.91
CA PRO A 8 -7.29 22.27 -34.89
C PRO A 8 -6.82 23.58 -35.55
N SER A 9 -7.64 24.64 -35.51
CA SER A 9 -7.28 25.96 -36.09
C SER A 9 -6.45 26.83 -35.15
N LEU A 10 -6.32 26.44 -33.87
CA LEU A 10 -5.51 27.17 -32.90
C LEU A 10 -4.01 26.99 -33.19
N PRO A 11 -3.19 28.04 -32.94
CA PRO A 11 -1.73 27.91 -32.89
C PRO A 11 -1.26 26.74 -32.03
N THR A 12 -0.15 26.13 -32.43
CA THR A 12 0.40 24.93 -31.76
C THR A 12 0.69 25.17 -30.29
N GLU A 13 1.14 26.37 -29.94
CA GLU A 13 1.44 26.79 -28.58
C GLU A 13 0.17 26.74 -27.71
N LEU A 14 -0.95 27.30 -28.21
CA LEU A 14 -2.22 27.27 -27.50
C LEU A 14 -2.77 25.85 -27.37
N ARG A 15 -2.69 25.03 -28.43
CA ARG A 15 -3.11 23.62 -28.37
C ARG A 15 -2.31 22.83 -27.34
N ARG A 16 -0.99 23.06 -27.27
CA ARG A 16 -0.12 22.44 -26.26
C ARG A 16 -0.48 22.91 -24.86
N SER A 17 -0.65 24.20 -24.62
CA SER A 17 -1.07 24.72 -23.31
C SER A 17 -2.39 24.09 -22.87
N ILE A 18 -3.41 24.05 -23.75
CA ILE A 18 -4.70 23.42 -23.44
C ILE A 18 -4.52 21.95 -23.06
N TRP A 19 -3.66 21.21 -23.78
CA TRP A 19 -3.39 19.81 -23.45
C TRP A 19 -2.65 19.62 -22.13
N LEU A 20 -1.72 20.50 -21.77
CA LEU A 20 -1.02 20.45 -20.48
C LEU A 20 -1.98 20.76 -19.33
N GLU A 21 -2.83 21.77 -19.47
CA GLU A 21 -3.88 22.11 -18.51
C GLU A 21 -4.94 21.02 -18.37
N ALA A 22 -5.12 20.18 -19.40
CA ALA A 22 -6.06 19.06 -19.38
C ALA A 22 -5.49 17.78 -18.73
N VAL A 23 -4.20 17.76 -18.38
CA VAL A 23 -3.64 16.68 -17.57
C VAL A 23 -4.22 16.81 -16.17
N PRO A 24 -4.98 15.82 -15.67
CA PRO A 24 -5.66 15.94 -14.39
C PRO A 24 -4.64 16.05 -13.25
N ASP A 25 -5.05 16.73 -12.19
CA ASP A 25 -4.33 16.68 -10.92
C ASP A 25 -4.19 15.24 -10.44
N ASP A 26 -3.09 14.98 -9.73
CA ASP A 26 -2.87 13.67 -9.14
C ASP A 26 -4.02 13.29 -8.18
N GLU A 27 -4.38 12.02 -8.12
CA GLU A 27 -5.28 11.49 -7.09
C GLU A 27 -4.47 10.89 -5.93
N GLU A 28 -5.13 10.64 -4.79
CA GLU A 28 -4.58 9.76 -3.74
C GLU A 28 -4.40 8.35 -4.33
N GLU A 29 -3.20 7.79 -4.19
CA GLU A 29 -2.90 6.42 -4.62
C GLU A 29 -2.33 5.61 -3.45
N VAL A 30 -2.36 4.29 -3.57
CA VAL A 30 -1.79 3.39 -2.55
C VAL A 30 -0.38 3.00 -2.94
N CYS A 31 0.59 3.36 -2.10
CA CYS A 31 1.94 2.85 -2.17
C CYS A 31 1.99 1.50 -1.49
N LEU A 32 2.18 0.48 -2.31
CA LEU A 32 2.59 -0.84 -1.89
C LEU A 32 4.13 -0.83 -1.92
N PRO A 33 4.85 -0.94 -0.79
CA PRO A 33 6.29 -1.08 -0.79
C PRO A 33 6.72 -2.42 -1.36
N TRP A 34 7.86 -2.45 -2.05
CA TRP A 34 8.43 -3.68 -2.56
C TRP A 34 9.88 -3.86 -2.12
N PRO A 35 10.30 -5.05 -1.65
CA PRO A 35 9.49 -6.26 -1.50
C PRO A 35 8.40 -6.11 -0.42
N GLY A 36 7.19 -6.60 -0.73
CA GLY A 36 6.03 -6.47 0.15
C GLY A 36 5.82 -7.65 1.10
N ASP A 37 6.49 -8.78 0.83
CA ASP A 37 6.32 -10.04 1.56
C ASP A 37 7.70 -10.73 1.73
N VAL A 38 8.67 -10.04 2.36
CA VAL A 38 9.94 -10.69 2.76
C VAL A 38 9.65 -11.50 4.02
N PRO A 39 9.83 -12.83 3.99
CA PRO A 39 9.58 -13.62 5.19
C PRO A 39 10.63 -13.26 6.24
N ALA A 40 10.18 -13.00 7.48
CA ALA A 40 11.03 -12.62 8.60
C ALA A 40 12.16 -13.64 8.95
N HIS A 41 12.18 -14.80 8.31
CA HIS A 41 13.17 -15.86 8.50
C HIS A 41 14.17 -16.01 7.34
N VAL A 42 14.02 -15.27 6.23
CA VAL A 42 14.98 -15.26 5.10
C VAL A 42 16.05 -14.18 5.34
N VAL A 43 16.39 -13.92 6.61
CA VAL A 43 17.37 -12.92 7.04
C VAL A 43 18.73 -13.34 6.49
N GLU A 44 19.08 -12.80 5.32
CA GLU A 44 20.46 -12.79 4.87
C GLU A 44 21.30 -11.97 5.85
N ASP A 45 22.62 -12.12 5.82
CA ASP A 45 23.50 -11.28 6.63
C ASP A 45 23.44 -9.79 6.25
N ASP A 46 22.82 -9.46 5.12
CA ASP A 46 22.66 -8.09 4.63
C ASP A 46 21.34 -7.46 5.10
N PRO A 47 21.35 -6.47 6.01
CA PRO A 47 20.14 -5.76 6.42
C PRO A 47 19.40 -5.04 5.28
N LEU A 48 20.05 -4.73 4.15
CA LEU A 48 19.38 -4.12 3.01
C LEU A 48 18.43 -5.08 2.28
N SER A 49 18.59 -6.39 2.47
CA SER A 49 17.69 -7.40 1.93
C SER A 49 16.26 -7.20 2.43
N GLU A 50 16.08 -6.66 3.62
CA GLU A 50 14.76 -6.46 4.21
C GLU A 50 14.14 -5.13 3.77
N LEU A 51 14.94 -4.15 3.35
CA LEU A 51 14.41 -2.82 3.06
C LEU A 51 13.65 -2.77 1.72
N PRO A 52 12.55 -2.00 1.64
CA PRO A 52 11.92 -1.68 0.37
C PRO A 52 12.86 -0.90 -0.55
N VAL A 53 12.70 -1.12 -1.86
CA VAL A 53 13.49 -0.45 -2.88
C VAL A 53 13.02 0.99 -3.03
N LEU A 54 13.99 1.90 -2.92
CA LEU A 54 13.76 3.33 -3.09
C LEU A 54 14.09 3.81 -4.52
N PRO A 55 13.43 4.89 -4.99
CA PRO A 55 12.35 5.61 -4.30
C PRO A 55 11.04 4.81 -4.30
N LEU A 56 10.21 5.00 -3.26
CA LEU A 56 8.85 4.49 -3.26
C LEU A 56 8.05 5.14 -4.40
N THR A 57 7.18 4.36 -5.05
CA THR A 57 6.40 4.80 -6.22
C THR A 57 4.97 4.28 -6.15
N VAL A 58 4.06 5.00 -6.79
CA VAL A 58 2.66 4.60 -6.96
C VAL A 58 2.32 4.53 -8.45
N ASP A 59 1.51 3.53 -8.83
CA ASP A 59 0.91 3.49 -10.16
C ASP A 59 -0.23 4.52 -10.22
N THR A 60 -0.31 5.29 -11.30
CA THR A 60 -1.38 6.29 -11.49
C THR A 60 -2.32 5.89 -12.62
N ALA A 61 -3.43 6.61 -12.77
CA ALA A 61 -4.28 6.45 -13.96
C ALA A 61 -3.53 6.88 -15.23
N PHE A 62 -3.91 6.31 -16.37
CA PHE A 62 -3.62 6.96 -17.65
C PHE A 62 -4.38 8.28 -17.70
N PRO A 63 -3.70 9.43 -17.89
CA PRO A 63 -4.37 10.70 -18.07
C PRO A 63 -5.34 10.64 -19.26
N VAL A 64 -6.51 11.28 -19.14
CA VAL A 64 -7.51 11.30 -20.22
C VAL A 64 -6.93 11.78 -21.55
N THR A 65 -5.96 12.68 -21.51
CA THR A 65 -5.19 13.22 -22.65
C THR A 65 -4.49 12.12 -23.48
N MET A 66 -4.12 10.99 -22.87
CA MET A 66 -3.54 9.83 -23.58
C MET A 66 -4.51 9.17 -24.57
N HIS A 67 -5.81 9.41 -24.40
CA HIS A 67 -6.88 8.74 -25.14
C HIS A 67 -7.53 9.64 -26.22
N VAL A 68 -7.20 10.93 -26.28
CA VAL A 68 -7.88 11.88 -27.18
C VAL A 68 -7.37 11.78 -28.61
N CYS A 69 -6.09 12.09 -28.86
CA CYS A 69 -5.49 12.10 -30.18
C CYS A 69 -3.97 11.89 -30.12
N ARG A 70 -3.31 11.74 -31.28
CA ARG A 70 -1.86 11.52 -31.36
C ARG A 70 -1.04 12.67 -30.74
N GLU A 71 -1.46 13.91 -30.98
CA GLU A 71 -0.77 15.08 -30.44
C GLU A 71 -0.83 15.13 -28.92
N SER A 72 -2.03 15.02 -28.35
CA SER A 72 -2.24 15.06 -26.90
C SER A 72 -1.47 13.94 -26.18
N ARG A 73 -1.47 12.73 -26.77
CA ARG A 73 -0.67 11.60 -26.27
C ARG A 73 0.83 11.89 -26.30
N ALA A 74 1.35 12.39 -27.42
CA ALA A 74 2.78 12.70 -27.55
C ALA A 74 3.21 13.76 -26.52
N LEU A 75 2.35 14.77 -26.28
CA LEU A 75 2.62 15.79 -25.27
C LEU A 75 2.57 15.23 -23.85
N THR A 76 1.59 14.37 -23.55
CA THR A 76 1.46 13.74 -22.23
C THR A 76 2.63 12.81 -21.93
N GLN A 77 3.14 12.11 -22.95
CA GLN A 77 4.32 11.24 -22.83
C GLN A 77 5.63 12.03 -22.71
N ASP A 78 5.66 13.32 -23.07
CA ASP A 78 6.81 14.18 -22.83
C ASP A 78 6.86 14.62 -21.37
N SER A 79 7.50 13.79 -20.54
CA SER A 79 7.64 14.02 -19.10
C SER A 79 8.30 15.35 -18.72
N ARG A 80 9.02 16.03 -19.64
CA ARG A 80 9.59 17.36 -19.39
C ARG A 80 8.53 18.45 -19.42
N LEU A 81 7.46 18.24 -20.19
CA LEU A 81 6.37 19.18 -20.37
C LEU A 81 5.17 18.83 -19.47
N SER A 82 4.76 17.56 -19.44
CA SER A 82 3.55 17.12 -18.73
C SER A 82 3.76 16.79 -17.25
N SER A 83 5.02 16.62 -16.82
CA SER A 83 5.41 16.01 -15.52
C SER A 83 4.97 14.55 -15.31
N VAL A 84 4.18 13.96 -16.24
CA VAL A 84 3.75 12.57 -16.18
C VAL A 84 4.92 11.67 -16.51
N ARG A 85 5.22 10.74 -15.61
CA ARG A 85 6.30 9.77 -15.79
C ARG A 85 5.73 8.43 -16.19
N PHE A 86 6.48 7.71 -17.02
CA PHE A 86 6.09 6.40 -17.51
C PHE A 86 7.24 5.42 -17.29
N ARG A 87 6.90 4.19 -16.89
CA ARG A 87 7.84 3.08 -16.73
C ARG A 87 7.39 1.86 -17.52
N ALA A 88 8.32 0.95 -17.77
CA ALA A 88 7.98 -0.29 -18.48
C ALA A 88 7.17 -1.23 -17.58
N SER A 89 6.11 -1.80 -18.14
CA SER A 89 5.38 -2.92 -17.54
C SER A 89 5.30 -4.09 -18.52
N ARG A 90 5.90 -5.22 -18.13
CA ARG A 90 5.82 -6.50 -18.84
C ARG A 90 4.38 -7.03 -18.85
N LEU A 91 3.66 -6.90 -17.73
CA LEU A 91 2.29 -7.40 -17.61
C LEU A 91 1.31 -6.58 -18.45
N ALA A 92 1.42 -5.25 -18.43
CA ALA A 92 0.59 -4.38 -19.26
C ALA A 92 1.01 -4.40 -20.74
N ARG A 93 2.20 -4.90 -21.05
CA ARG A 93 2.82 -4.89 -22.40
C ARG A 93 2.91 -3.48 -22.99
N CYS A 94 3.00 -2.47 -22.13
CA CYS A 94 3.09 -1.07 -22.51
C CYS A 94 3.77 -0.26 -21.40
N MET A 95 4.01 1.02 -21.68
CA MET A 95 4.46 1.97 -20.69
C MET A 95 3.29 2.36 -19.78
N THR A 96 3.46 2.24 -18.46
CA THR A 96 2.44 2.58 -17.46
C THR A 96 2.81 3.87 -16.74
N PRO A 97 1.86 4.78 -16.53
CA PRO A 97 2.11 6.01 -15.80
C PRO A 97 2.34 5.71 -14.32
N PHE A 98 3.26 6.47 -13.73
CA PHE A 98 3.58 6.35 -12.31
C PHE A 98 4.08 7.70 -11.79
N ARG A 99 4.18 7.81 -10.47
CA ARG A 99 4.93 8.89 -9.83
C ARG A 99 5.63 8.40 -8.57
N ARG A 100 6.53 9.24 -8.04
CA ARG A 100 7.10 9.02 -6.70
C ARG A 100 5.99 9.15 -5.66
N PHE A 101 6.08 8.31 -4.63
CA PHE A 101 5.23 8.39 -3.45
C PHE A 101 5.33 9.78 -2.81
N ARG A 102 4.18 10.32 -2.43
CA ARG A 102 4.06 11.62 -1.76
C ARG A 102 3.49 11.40 -0.35
N PRO A 103 4.31 11.49 0.70
CA PRO A 103 3.90 11.12 2.06
C PRO A 103 2.69 11.91 2.62
N ASP A 104 2.48 13.14 2.13
CA ASP A 104 1.37 14.02 2.47
C ASP A 104 0.06 13.68 1.74
N LYS A 105 0.14 12.91 0.64
CA LYS A 105 -0.96 12.67 -0.29
C LYS A 105 -1.34 11.20 -0.47
N ASP A 106 -0.38 10.30 -0.42
CA ASP A 106 -0.58 8.89 -0.71
C ASP A 106 -0.75 8.08 0.55
N VAL A 107 -1.40 6.92 0.41
CA VAL A 107 -1.52 5.96 1.49
C VAL A 107 -0.38 4.97 1.39
N LEU A 108 0.44 4.88 2.43
CA LEU A 108 1.41 3.80 2.55
C LEU A 108 0.72 2.56 3.13
N TYR A 109 0.75 1.44 2.40
CA TYR A 109 0.25 0.17 2.90
C TYR A 109 1.38 -0.68 3.48
N LEU A 110 1.14 -1.24 4.66
CA LEU A 110 1.98 -2.23 5.32
C LEU A 110 1.22 -3.56 5.37
N SER A 111 1.70 -4.52 4.61
CA SER A 111 1.29 -5.93 4.69
C SER A 111 1.67 -6.53 6.04
N HIS A 112 1.14 -7.72 6.31
CA HIS A 112 1.51 -8.50 7.50
C HIS A 112 3.03 -8.66 7.63
N ASP A 113 3.73 -8.99 6.55
CA ASP A 113 5.16 -9.28 6.61
C ASP A 113 6.02 -8.01 6.56
N SER A 114 5.52 -6.91 5.99
CA SER A 114 6.22 -5.64 6.01
C SER A 114 6.13 -4.89 7.35
N VAL A 115 5.34 -5.38 8.33
CA VAL A 115 5.32 -4.80 9.68
C VAL A 115 6.66 -4.92 10.38
N TYR A 116 7.47 -5.91 10.01
CA TYR A 116 8.84 -6.00 10.51
C TYR A 116 9.67 -4.80 10.08
N HIS A 117 9.28 -4.10 9.01
CA HIS A 117 9.87 -2.80 8.73
C HIS A 117 9.59 -1.86 9.89
N LEU A 118 8.35 -1.77 10.42
CA LEU A 118 8.02 -0.96 11.61
C LEU A 118 8.89 -1.31 12.82
N LEU A 119 9.24 -2.58 13.01
CA LEU A 119 10.18 -3.00 14.06
C LEU A 119 11.56 -2.37 13.91
N LEU A 120 12.04 -2.18 12.68
CA LEU A 120 13.30 -1.47 12.41
C LEU A 120 13.24 0.02 12.82
N PHE A 121 12.05 0.57 13.11
CA PHE A 121 11.83 1.96 13.54
C PHE A 121 11.92 2.10 15.05
N THR A 122 11.36 1.14 15.79
CA THR A 122 11.06 1.31 17.21
C THR A 122 12.19 0.78 18.10
N SER A 123 13.08 -0.05 17.53
CA SER A 123 14.32 -0.44 18.17
C SER A 123 15.49 -0.36 17.18
N PRO A 124 15.88 0.84 16.72
CA PRO A 124 16.98 0.97 15.75
C PRO A 124 18.26 0.30 16.29
N ASP A 125 18.54 0.44 17.58
CA ASP A 125 19.72 -0.12 18.25
C ASP A 125 19.74 -1.66 18.30
N SER A 126 18.59 -2.33 18.14
CA SER A 126 18.52 -3.79 18.08
C SER A 126 18.76 -4.35 16.68
N THR A 127 18.84 -3.48 15.67
CA THR A 127 18.97 -3.88 14.27
C THR A 127 20.43 -3.85 13.81
N LYS A 128 20.78 -4.78 12.90
CA LYS A 128 22.05 -4.74 12.16
C LYS A 128 22.23 -3.39 11.41
N LEU A 129 21.15 -2.66 11.14
CA LEU A 129 21.15 -1.35 10.47
C LEU A 129 21.79 -0.24 11.32
N ALA A 130 21.57 -0.22 12.64
CA ALA A 130 22.26 0.76 13.50
C ALA A 130 23.77 0.55 13.52
N GLN A 131 24.23 -0.67 13.26
CA GLN A 131 25.65 -1.02 13.19
C GLN A 131 26.27 -0.76 11.81
N THR A 132 25.47 -0.34 10.81
CA THR A 132 26.03 -0.01 9.49
C THR A 132 26.88 1.24 9.53
N GLU A 133 28.03 1.19 8.86
CA GLU A 133 28.97 2.32 8.74
C GLU A 133 28.23 3.60 8.32
N PRO A 134 28.40 4.72 9.05
CA PRO A 134 27.86 6.01 8.66
C PRO A 134 28.25 6.37 7.22
N GLY A 135 27.29 6.79 6.41
CA GLY A 135 27.54 7.12 5.01
C GLY A 135 27.67 5.92 4.07
N SER A 136 27.46 4.68 4.53
CA SER A 136 27.27 3.55 3.63
C SER A 136 26.02 3.72 2.77
N ALA A 137 25.94 3.00 1.64
CA ALA A 137 24.73 2.97 0.82
C ALA A 137 23.53 2.42 1.61
N ALA A 138 23.78 1.44 2.49
CA ALA A 138 22.78 0.89 3.39
C ALA A 138 22.18 1.94 4.30
N ARG A 139 23.06 2.69 4.99
CA ARG A 139 22.63 3.74 5.90
C ARG A 139 21.85 4.84 5.20
N ARG A 140 22.27 5.26 4.00
CA ARG A 140 21.51 6.25 3.21
C ARG A 140 20.12 5.74 2.81
N CYS A 141 20.01 4.49 2.36
CA CYS A 141 18.73 3.89 2.00
C CYS A 141 17.79 3.86 3.21
N TYR A 142 18.32 3.43 4.36
CA TYR A 142 17.59 3.46 5.63
C TYR A 142 17.16 4.88 6.00
N ASP A 143 18.07 5.85 6.06
CA ASP A 143 17.77 7.23 6.43
C ASP A 143 16.71 7.86 5.50
N ASP A 144 16.76 7.55 4.20
CA ASP A 144 15.77 8.00 3.22
C ASP A 144 14.39 7.37 3.45
N LEU A 145 14.34 6.07 3.70
CA LEU A 145 13.10 5.37 4.06
C LEU A 145 12.50 5.92 5.35
N MET A 146 13.34 6.11 6.39
CA MET A 146 12.93 6.69 7.66
C MET A 146 12.32 8.08 7.48
N ARG A 147 12.95 8.91 6.65
CA ARG A 147 12.44 10.26 6.34
C ARG A 147 11.09 10.18 5.63
N THR A 148 10.93 9.27 4.68
CA THR A 148 9.66 9.05 3.98
C THR A 148 8.55 8.62 4.93
N LEU A 149 8.84 7.71 5.86
CA LEU A 149 7.86 7.18 6.80
C LEU A 149 7.45 8.20 7.86
N ARG A 150 8.42 8.96 8.39
CA ARG A 150 8.17 10.11 9.27
C ARG A 150 7.26 11.15 8.64
N ALA A 151 7.36 11.34 7.34
CA ALA A 151 6.53 12.31 6.62
C ALA A 151 5.14 11.75 6.24
N THR A 152 4.89 10.45 6.43
CA THR A 152 3.70 9.77 5.92
C THR A 152 2.48 10.08 6.78
N ARG A 153 1.49 10.75 6.19
CA ARG A 153 0.27 11.18 6.88
C ARG A 153 -0.87 10.17 6.80
N ARG A 154 -0.77 9.18 5.91
CA ARG A 154 -1.85 8.21 5.67
C ARG A 154 -1.25 6.82 5.63
N LEU A 155 -1.62 6.02 6.62
CA LEU A 155 -1.13 4.68 6.80
C LEU A 155 -2.28 3.69 6.60
N ALA A 156 -1.99 2.58 5.94
CA ALA A 156 -2.87 1.44 5.86
C ALA A 156 -2.14 0.20 6.37
N VAL A 157 -2.77 -0.57 7.24
CA VAL A 157 -2.19 -1.77 7.85
C VAL A 157 -3.11 -2.95 7.63
N ASN A 158 -2.55 -4.13 7.35
CA ASN A 158 -3.34 -5.35 7.25
C ASN A 158 -4.02 -5.68 8.59
N VAL A 159 -5.29 -6.08 8.59
CA VAL A 159 -6.04 -6.44 9.80
C VAL A 159 -5.37 -7.54 10.63
N ALA A 160 -4.62 -8.45 9.99
CA ALA A 160 -3.85 -9.47 10.70
C ALA A 160 -2.86 -8.85 11.71
N LEU A 161 -2.34 -7.65 11.43
CA LEU A 161 -1.37 -6.98 12.29
C LEU A 161 -1.95 -6.47 13.60
N MET A 162 -3.24 -6.19 13.63
CA MET A 162 -3.92 -5.81 14.87
C MET A 162 -3.76 -6.88 15.95
N SER A 163 -3.68 -8.13 15.53
CA SER A 163 -3.66 -9.27 16.43
C SER A 163 -2.26 -9.58 16.96
N SER A 164 -1.25 -9.57 16.09
CA SER A 164 0.10 -10.05 16.43
C SER A 164 1.13 -8.95 16.66
N HIS A 165 0.86 -7.72 16.19
CA HIS A 165 1.87 -6.66 16.07
C HIS A 165 1.33 -5.25 16.39
N HIS A 166 0.26 -5.14 17.18
CA HIS A 166 -0.29 -3.84 17.55
C HIS A 166 0.72 -2.95 18.29
N ASP A 167 1.58 -3.54 19.13
CA ASP A 167 2.65 -2.83 19.83
C ASP A 167 3.56 -2.04 18.87
N HIS A 168 3.95 -2.63 17.73
CA HIS A 168 4.82 -1.96 16.75
C HIS A 168 4.10 -0.83 16.01
N ILE A 169 2.80 -0.98 15.76
CA ILE A 169 1.98 0.10 15.21
C ILE A 169 1.89 1.23 16.24
N HIS A 170 1.69 0.90 17.51
CA HIS A 170 1.61 1.89 18.59
C HIS A 170 2.94 2.61 18.79
N GLU A 171 4.06 1.91 18.87
CA GLU A 171 5.39 2.50 18.97
C GLU A 171 5.71 3.37 17.75
N PHE A 172 5.34 2.93 16.54
CA PHE A 172 5.47 3.75 15.34
C PHE A 172 4.66 5.04 15.47
N LEU A 173 3.39 4.95 15.86
CA LEU A 173 2.55 6.14 16.08
C LEU A 173 3.09 7.03 17.21
N TRP A 174 3.68 6.42 18.25
CA TRP A 174 4.25 7.09 19.42
C TRP A 174 5.45 7.96 19.06
N GLU A 175 6.44 7.38 18.39
CA GLU A 175 7.66 8.06 17.97
C GLU A 175 7.39 9.20 16.97
N HIS A 176 6.19 9.23 16.39
CA HIS A 176 5.84 10.13 15.31
C HIS A 176 4.68 11.06 15.65
N VAL A 177 4.37 11.26 16.94
CA VAL A 177 3.20 12.03 17.39
C VAL A 177 3.11 13.45 16.79
N GLU A 178 4.25 14.10 16.53
CA GLU A 178 4.30 15.46 15.96
C GLU A 178 3.88 15.51 14.48
N VAL A 179 4.13 14.43 13.74
CA VAL A 179 3.81 14.30 12.31
C VAL A 179 2.80 13.16 12.10
N SER A 180 2.08 12.81 13.16
CA SER A 180 1.27 11.60 13.26
C SER A 180 0.37 11.45 12.05
N PRO A 181 0.16 10.21 11.56
CA PRO A 181 -0.80 10.00 10.50
C PRO A 181 -2.14 10.62 10.87
N GLU A 182 -2.73 11.31 9.90
CA GLU A 182 -4.09 11.84 9.96
C GLU A 182 -5.10 10.71 9.77
N ARG A 183 -4.69 9.64 9.08
CA ARG A 183 -5.55 8.50 8.76
C ARG A 183 -4.82 7.18 8.95
N LEU A 184 -5.46 6.27 9.68
CA LEU A 184 -5.09 4.86 9.80
C LEU A 184 -6.22 4.00 9.23
N ALA A 185 -5.93 3.34 8.10
CA ALA A 185 -6.83 2.39 7.47
C ALA A 185 -6.47 0.97 7.92
N ILE A 186 -7.41 0.27 8.56
CA ILE A 186 -7.31 -1.15 8.85
C ILE A 186 -7.87 -1.90 7.64
N VAL A 187 -6.98 -2.57 6.90
CA VAL A 187 -7.32 -3.19 5.63
C VAL A 187 -7.73 -4.64 5.84
N ILE A 188 -8.97 -4.97 5.48
CA ILE A 188 -9.51 -6.32 5.54
C ILE A 188 -9.52 -6.97 4.14
N PRO A 189 -9.60 -8.31 4.05
CA PRO A 189 -9.56 -9.00 2.75
C PRO A 189 -10.76 -8.72 1.84
N GLY A 190 -11.93 -8.43 2.39
CA GLY A 190 -13.15 -8.17 1.63
C GLY A 190 -14.34 -7.79 2.51
N THR A 191 -15.41 -7.31 1.88
CA THR A 191 -16.66 -6.90 2.54
C THR A 191 -17.68 -8.02 2.69
N THR A 192 -17.39 -9.20 2.13
CA THR A 192 -18.27 -10.37 2.22
C THR A 192 -17.81 -11.30 3.36
N PRO A 193 -18.75 -11.90 4.12
CA PRO A 193 -18.40 -12.83 5.17
C PRO A 193 -17.62 -14.02 4.63
N TYR A 194 -16.45 -14.28 5.20
CA TYR A 194 -15.66 -15.45 4.87
C TYR A 194 -16.21 -16.68 5.60
N ALA A 195 -16.69 -17.68 4.86
CA ALA A 195 -17.29 -18.89 5.44
C ALA A 195 -16.28 -20.04 5.67
N GLY A 196 -14.99 -19.83 5.38
CA GLY A 196 -13.98 -20.87 5.49
C GLY A 196 -13.48 -21.08 6.92
N PRO A 197 -13.00 -22.30 7.26
CA PRO A 197 -12.41 -22.62 8.56
C PRO A 197 -10.98 -22.08 8.66
N CYS A 198 -10.77 -20.77 8.48
CA CYS A 198 -9.44 -20.20 8.70
C CYS A 198 -9.20 -20.09 10.20
N LYS A 199 -8.17 -20.78 10.71
CA LYS A 199 -7.71 -20.65 12.10
C LYS A 199 -6.77 -19.46 12.28
N ASP A 200 -6.10 -19.06 11.20
CA ASP A 200 -5.02 -18.08 11.22
C ASP A 200 -5.49 -16.67 10.80
N PRO A 201 -4.73 -15.61 11.13
CA PRO A 201 -4.99 -14.26 10.64
C PRO A 201 -5.11 -14.24 9.11
N LEU A 202 -6.08 -13.49 8.58
CA LEU A 202 -6.38 -13.45 7.14
C LEU A 202 -5.32 -12.64 6.38
N GLY A 203 -4.16 -13.24 6.13
CA GLY A 203 -3.18 -12.72 5.20
C GLY A 203 -3.68 -12.79 3.76
N PHE A 204 -3.38 -11.76 2.97
CA PHE A 204 -3.70 -11.72 1.55
C PHE A 204 -2.62 -11.01 0.75
N VAL A 205 -2.52 -11.38 -0.53
CA VAL A 205 -1.66 -10.69 -1.47
C VAL A 205 -2.32 -9.38 -1.90
N PRO A 206 -1.62 -8.24 -1.82
CA PRO A 206 -2.16 -6.98 -2.26
C PRO A 206 -2.48 -6.98 -3.78
N PRO A 207 -3.21 -5.96 -4.27
CA PRO A 207 -3.48 -5.82 -5.70
C PRO A 207 -2.22 -5.78 -6.56
N GLY A 208 -2.36 -6.27 -7.79
CA GLY A 208 -1.28 -6.36 -8.78
C GLY A 208 -1.35 -5.35 -9.88
N LYS A 209 -2.49 -4.65 -9.95
CA LYS A 209 -2.73 -3.52 -10.84
C LYS A 209 -2.93 -2.27 -10.00
N ARG A 210 -3.22 -1.16 -10.67
CA ARG A 210 -3.67 0.06 -10.00
C ARG A 210 -4.82 -0.27 -9.04
N CYS A 211 -4.69 0.19 -7.80
CA CYS A 211 -5.62 -0.10 -6.74
C CYS A 211 -5.96 1.15 -5.93
N ARG A 212 -7.06 1.06 -5.18
CA ARG A 212 -7.50 2.07 -4.23
C ARG A 212 -7.98 1.39 -2.95
N LEU A 213 -8.02 2.15 -1.87
CA LEU A 213 -8.71 1.74 -0.65
C LEU A 213 -10.09 2.38 -0.61
N VAL A 214 -11.11 1.56 -0.37
CA VAL A 214 -12.49 2.00 -0.23
C VAL A 214 -12.96 1.65 1.17
N ALA A 215 -13.70 2.56 1.80
CA ALA A 215 -14.27 2.34 3.12
C ALA A 215 -15.24 1.15 3.10
N VAL A 216 -15.17 0.32 4.14
CA VAL A 216 -16.11 -0.77 4.34
C VAL A 216 -17.46 -0.18 4.75
N PRO A 217 -18.57 -0.47 4.03
CA PRO A 217 -19.89 0.04 4.39
C PRO A 217 -20.30 -0.37 5.80
N ASP A 218 -20.96 0.50 6.57
CA ASP A 218 -21.33 0.23 7.97
C ASP A 218 -22.16 -1.06 8.14
N ALA A 219 -23.02 -1.39 7.17
CA ALA A 219 -23.79 -2.63 7.17
C ALA A 219 -22.92 -3.91 7.16
N ALA A 220 -21.69 -3.83 6.64
CA ALA A 220 -20.74 -4.92 6.64
C ALA A 220 -19.98 -5.05 7.98
N HIS A 221 -20.01 -4.05 8.86
CA HIS A 221 -19.27 -4.09 10.13
C HIS A 221 -19.81 -5.17 11.08
N GLU A 222 -21.10 -5.46 11.01
CA GLU A 222 -21.72 -6.48 11.86
C GLU A 222 -21.71 -7.88 11.22
N SER A 223 -21.57 -7.99 9.90
CA SER A 223 -21.60 -9.27 9.19
C SER A 223 -20.22 -9.81 8.83
N VAL A 224 -19.23 -8.96 8.62
CA VAL A 224 -17.85 -9.37 8.38
C VAL A 224 -17.21 -9.79 9.70
N VAL A 225 -16.74 -11.02 9.76
CA VAL A 225 -16.01 -11.58 10.90
C VAL A 225 -14.52 -11.50 10.61
N VAL A 226 -13.78 -10.92 11.54
CA VAL A 226 -12.31 -10.89 11.53
C VAL A 226 -11.80 -11.64 12.75
N ARG A 227 -10.56 -12.14 12.66
CA ARG A 227 -9.87 -12.70 13.82
C ARG A 227 -8.97 -11.64 14.44
N VAL A 228 -9.18 -11.41 15.72
CA VAL A 228 -8.28 -10.63 16.58
C VAL A 228 -7.65 -11.58 17.58
N VAL A 229 -6.52 -11.20 18.15
CA VAL A 229 -5.88 -11.95 19.23
C VAL A 229 -6.19 -11.22 20.51
N ASP A 230 -6.65 -11.95 21.52
CA ASP A 230 -6.97 -11.37 22.83
C ASP A 230 -5.73 -11.23 23.73
N GLU A 231 -5.95 -10.75 24.96
CA GLU A 231 -4.91 -10.58 25.98
C GLU A 231 -4.17 -11.88 26.36
N HIS A 232 -4.74 -13.04 26.06
CA HIS A 232 -4.13 -14.35 26.31
C HIS A 232 -3.42 -14.92 25.08
N ARG A 233 -3.29 -14.12 24.02
CA ARG A 233 -2.74 -14.52 22.73
C ARG A 233 -3.58 -15.59 22.02
N GLU A 234 -4.86 -15.71 22.35
CA GLU A 234 -5.76 -16.64 21.69
C GLU A 234 -6.53 -15.95 20.55
N PRO A 235 -6.59 -16.54 19.33
CA PRO A 235 -7.31 -15.95 18.22
C PRO A 235 -8.82 -16.08 18.40
N ARG A 236 -9.50 -14.96 18.61
CA ARG A 236 -10.96 -14.85 18.72
C ARG A 236 -11.58 -14.28 17.45
N ALA A 237 -12.66 -14.91 16.98
CA ALA A 237 -13.48 -14.38 15.89
C ALA A 237 -14.46 -13.34 16.45
N VAL A 238 -14.46 -12.13 15.88
CA VAL A 238 -15.31 -11.00 16.29
C VAL A 238 -15.88 -10.30 15.06
N SER A 239 -16.97 -9.54 15.23
CA SER A 239 -17.43 -8.68 14.14
C SER A 239 -16.39 -7.60 13.85
N LEU A 240 -16.32 -7.14 12.60
CA LEU A 240 -15.44 -6.04 12.21
C LEU A 240 -15.73 -4.79 13.07
N GLY A 241 -16.99 -4.50 13.36
CA GLY A 241 -17.37 -3.39 14.24
C GLY A 241 -16.79 -3.52 15.64
N GLU A 242 -16.79 -4.74 16.22
CA GLU A 242 -16.15 -5.02 17.49
C GLU A 242 -14.63 -4.87 17.42
N ALA A 243 -13.97 -5.44 16.40
CA ALA A 243 -12.54 -5.27 16.19
C ALA A 243 -12.13 -3.80 16.07
N MET A 244 -12.90 -3.01 15.31
CA MET A 244 -12.65 -1.58 15.12
C MET A 244 -12.87 -0.75 16.40
N ARG A 245 -13.78 -1.19 17.29
CA ARG A 245 -13.92 -0.58 18.63
C ARG A 245 -12.73 -0.95 19.53
N GLY A 246 -12.32 -2.21 19.50
CA GLY A 246 -11.12 -2.71 20.19
C GLY A 246 -9.88 -1.91 19.78
N ALA A 247 -9.62 -1.79 18.46
CA ALA A 247 -8.55 -0.99 17.87
C ALA A 247 -8.43 0.41 18.48
N ARG A 248 -9.55 1.12 18.52
CA ARG A 248 -9.61 2.51 18.99
C ARG A 248 -9.41 2.59 20.49
N LYS A 249 -9.95 1.62 21.23
CA LYS A 249 -9.76 1.52 22.67
C LYS A 249 -8.29 1.24 22.99
N GLU A 250 -7.66 0.27 22.34
CA GLU A 250 -6.25 -0.06 22.54
C GLU A 250 -5.33 1.11 22.24
N LEU A 251 -5.55 1.82 21.12
CA LEU A 251 -4.84 3.07 20.85
C LEU A 251 -5.02 4.05 22.01
N ARG A 252 -6.26 4.31 22.44
CA ARG A 252 -6.53 5.23 23.56
C ARG A 252 -5.88 4.80 24.87
N ASP A 253 -5.90 3.52 25.19
CA ASP A 253 -5.35 2.99 26.43
C ASP A 253 -3.82 3.07 26.43
N TRP A 254 -3.18 2.83 25.28
CA TRP A 254 -1.72 2.90 25.13
C TRP A 254 -1.17 4.33 25.26
N PHE A 255 -1.90 5.30 24.68
CA PHE A 255 -1.51 6.71 24.68
C PHE A 255 -2.15 7.53 25.81
N GLY A 256 -3.07 6.93 26.57
CA GLY A 256 -3.87 7.60 27.57
C GLY A 256 -3.04 8.15 28.71
N GLY A 257 -3.37 9.37 29.16
CA GLY A 257 -2.68 10.04 30.27
C GLY A 257 -1.52 10.94 29.87
N VAL A 258 -1.19 11.05 28.57
CA VAL A 258 -0.24 12.06 28.07
C VAL A 258 -0.99 13.08 27.20
N PRO A 259 -1.21 14.33 27.68
CA PRO A 259 -2.09 15.30 27.02
C PRO A 259 -1.75 15.61 25.55
N SER A 260 -0.47 15.60 25.17
CA SER A 260 -0.03 15.81 23.79
C SER A 260 -0.50 14.72 22.82
N TYR A 261 -0.75 13.52 23.33
CA TYR A 261 -1.18 12.37 22.53
C TYR A 261 -2.69 12.30 22.40
N GLU A 262 -3.46 12.73 23.41
CA GLU A 262 -4.93 12.79 23.32
C GLU A 262 -5.38 13.66 22.15
N ALA A 263 -4.78 14.85 22.00
CA ALA A 263 -5.05 15.74 20.87
C ALA A 263 -4.67 15.13 19.51
N THR A 264 -3.72 14.19 19.47
CA THR A 264 -3.31 13.49 18.26
C THR A 264 -4.25 12.35 17.93
N LEU A 265 -4.65 11.57 18.93
CA LEU A 265 -5.66 10.52 18.78
C LEU A 265 -7.03 11.06 18.37
N ASP A 266 -7.40 12.23 18.87
CA ASP A 266 -8.66 12.90 18.48
C ASP A 266 -8.66 13.34 17.00
N ARG A 267 -7.48 13.58 16.42
CA ARG A 267 -7.31 13.91 15.00
C ARG A 267 -7.17 12.67 14.12
N LEU A 268 -6.73 11.53 14.68
CA LEU A 268 -6.48 10.31 13.94
C LEU A 268 -7.78 9.65 13.50
N VAL A 269 -8.02 9.59 12.18
CA VAL A 269 -9.17 8.90 11.61
C VAL A 269 -8.84 7.41 11.42
N VAL A 270 -9.40 6.58 12.29
CA VAL A 270 -9.29 5.11 12.19
C VAL A 270 -10.52 4.53 11.47
N SER A 271 -10.30 3.83 10.35
CA SER A 271 -11.37 3.28 9.50
C SER A 271 -11.05 1.88 8.96
N ALA A 272 -12.07 1.07 8.73
CA ALA A 272 -11.92 -0.21 8.04
C ALA A 272 -12.03 -0.02 6.53
N GLN A 273 -11.11 -0.58 5.76
CA GLN A 273 -11.07 -0.43 4.31
C GLN A 273 -10.77 -1.74 3.60
N VAL A 274 -11.12 -1.82 2.32
CA VAL A 274 -10.78 -2.92 1.42
C VAL A 274 -10.04 -2.39 0.20
N PHE A 275 -9.20 -3.25 -0.38
CA PHE A 275 -8.63 -2.98 -1.68
C PHE A 275 -9.64 -3.22 -2.79
N VAL A 276 -9.75 -2.26 -3.69
CA VAL A 276 -10.34 -2.44 -5.02
C VAL A 276 -9.26 -2.29 -6.09
N GLU A 277 -9.30 -3.14 -7.10
CA GLU A 277 -8.37 -3.14 -8.23
C GLU A 277 -9.12 -2.76 -9.51
N TYR A 278 -8.49 -1.93 -10.35
CA TYR A 278 -9.05 -1.52 -11.63
C TYR A 278 -9.00 -2.68 -12.64
N GLN A 279 -10.14 -2.97 -13.24
CA GLN A 279 -10.33 -4.08 -14.17
C GLN A 279 -10.26 -3.63 -15.63
N LYS A 280 -10.09 -4.60 -16.53
CA LYS A 280 -9.97 -4.35 -17.98
C LYS A 280 -11.25 -3.77 -18.60
N ASP A 281 -12.40 -4.06 -18.00
CA ASP A 281 -13.72 -3.54 -18.41
C ASP A 281 -13.98 -2.11 -17.90
N GLY A 282 -13.01 -1.52 -17.18
CA GLY A 282 -13.10 -0.19 -16.62
C GLY A 282 -13.79 -0.12 -15.25
N THR A 283 -14.15 -1.26 -14.65
CA THR A 283 -14.75 -1.32 -13.32
C THR A 283 -13.71 -1.43 -12.20
N TRP A 284 -14.11 -1.14 -10.97
CA TRP A 284 -13.32 -1.41 -9.76
C TRP A 284 -13.92 -2.59 -9.03
N GLN A 285 -13.10 -3.57 -8.65
CA GLN A 285 -13.56 -4.80 -7.97
C GLN A 285 -12.69 -5.11 -6.76
N GLU A 286 -13.32 -5.62 -5.70
CA GLU A 286 -12.58 -6.20 -4.57
C GLU A 286 -11.83 -7.45 -5.03
N VAL A 287 -10.54 -7.54 -4.71
CA VAL A 287 -9.68 -8.65 -5.17
C VAL A 287 -9.01 -9.42 -4.04
N CYS A 288 -8.90 -8.85 -2.83
CA CYS A 288 -8.06 -9.43 -1.79
C CYS A 288 -8.64 -10.72 -1.19
N MET A 289 -9.96 -10.89 -1.15
CA MET A 289 -10.58 -12.14 -0.71
C MET A 289 -10.22 -13.30 -1.65
N GLN A 290 -10.11 -13.05 -2.96
CA GLN A 290 -9.68 -14.06 -3.94
C GLN A 290 -8.16 -14.32 -3.91
N ARG A 291 -7.43 -13.54 -3.11
CA ARG A 291 -5.97 -13.55 -3.00
C ARG A 291 -5.48 -13.88 -1.58
N MET A 292 -6.33 -14.46 -0.76
CA MET A 292 -5.93 -14.93 0.56
C MET A 292 -4.92 -16.07 0.41
N TYR A 293 -3.94 -16.10 1.32
CA TYR A 293 -3.00 -17.22 1.40
C TYR A 293 -3.73 -18.49 1.83
N GLU A 294 -3.22 -19.66 1.42
CA GLU A 294 -3.68 -20.90 2.05
C GLU A 294 -3.26 -20.87 3.53
N PRO A 295 -4.09 -21.32 4.48
CA PRO A 295 -3.78 -21.32 5.92
C PRO A 295 -2.45 -22.00 6.29
N HIS A 296 -1.85 -22.77 5.38
CA HIS A 296 -0.57 -23.45 5.57
C HIS A 296 0.47 -23.13 4.49
N ALA A 297 0.15 -22.28 3.53
CA ALA A 297 1.15 -21.74 2.63
C ALA A 297 1.93 -20.68 3.41
N HIS A 298 3.17 -21.00 3.78
CA HIS A 298 4.05 -19.98 4.32
C HIS A 298 4.13 -18.81 3.31
N PRO A 299 4.04 -17.55 3.78
CA PRO A 299 4.30 -16.38 2.95
C PRO A 299 5.65 -16.47 2.21
N GLY A 300 6.61 -17.23 2.78
CA GLY A 300 7.89 -17.59 2.16
C GLY A 300 7.87 -18.56 0.98
N SER A 301 6.69 -18.84 0.41
CA SER A 301 6.61 -19.54 -0.89
C SER A 301 7.00 -18.64 -2.07
N ARG A 302 7.09 -17.32 -1.88
CA ARG A 302 7.63 -16.44 -2.93
C ARG A 302 9.15 -16.54 -2.98
N GLU A 303 9.67 -16.60 -4.21
CA GLU A 303 11.11 -16.53 -4.45
C GLU A 303 11.62 -15.18 -3.94
N TYR A 304 12.45 -15.21 -2.90
CA TYR A 304 13.14 -14.02 -2.42
C TYR A 304 13.98 -13.42 -3.55
N VAL A 305 13.80 -12.11 -3.80
CA VAL A 305 14.58 -11.37 -4.80
C VAL A 305 15.72 -10.63 -4.10
N PRO A 306 16.98 -11.07 -4.28
CA PRO A 306 18.13 -10.44 -3.64
C PRO A 306 18.30 -9.00 -4.11
N LEU A 307 18.84 -8.14 -3.23
CA LEU A 307 18.96 -6.70 -3.46
C LEU A 307 19.57 -6.34 -4.82
N ASN A 308 20.63 -7.05 -5.24
CA ASN A 308 21.32 -6.79 -6.51
C ASN A 308 20.50 -7.16 -7.76
N ARG A 309 19.41 -7.93 -7.62
CA ARG A 309 18.46 -8.27 -8.69
C ARG A 309 17.21 -7.41 -8.67
N ARG A 310 17.07 -6.53 -7.68
CA ARG A 310 15.93 -5.61 -7.54
C ARG A 310 16.00 -4.54 -8.64
N PRO A 311 14.99 -4.46 -9.53
CA PRO A 311 15.01 -3.43 -10.57
C PRO A 311 14.73 -2.05 -9.96
N ASN A 312 15.19 -1.00 -10.64
CA ASN A 312 14.86 0.37 -10.27
C ASN A 312 13.33 0.60 -10.46
N PRO A 313 12.59 1.01 -9.42
CA PRO A 313 11.13 1.21 -9.48
C PRO A 313 10.69 2.32 -10.44
N GLU A 314 11.60 3.23 -10.81
CA GLU A 314 11.34 4.28 -11.80
C GLU A 314 11.48 3.77 -13.25
N LEU A 315 12.13 2.62 -13.46
CA LEU A 315 12.36 2.04 -14.79
C LEU A 315 11.41 0.88 -15.09
N VAL A 316 11.16 0.05 -14.07
CA VAL A 316 10.34 -1.16 -14.18
C VAL A 316 9.27 -1.13 -13.11
N ARG A 317 8.06 -1.50 -13.51
CA ARG A 317 6.97 -1.71 -12.55
C ARG A 317 7.29 -2.93 -11.69
N VAL A 318 7.60 -2.67 -10.42
CA VAL A 318 8.15 -3.69 -9.52
C VAL A 318 7.22 -4.88 -9.30
N TYR A 319 5.91 -4.62 -9.29
CA TYR A 319 4.88 -5.67 -9.22
C TYR A 319 4.89 -6.62 -10.42
N ASP A 320 5.51 -6.28 -11.54
CA ASP A 320 5.59 -7.23 -12.64
C ASP A 320 6.60 -8.37 -12.37
N ALA A 321 7.49 -8.20 -11.37
CA ALA A 321 8.46 -9.22 -10.96
C ALA A 321 7.87 -10.25 -9.98
N ASP A 322 6.90 -9.87 -9.16
CA ASP A 322 6.35 -10.69 -8.07
C ASP A 322 5.12 -11.52 -8.44
N PHE A 323 4.61 -11.38 -9.68
CA PHE A 323 3.23 -11.73 -10.00
C PHE A 323 2.94 -13.12 -10.51
N GLU A 324 3.85 -14.09 -10.34
CA GLU A 324 3.40 -15.50 -10.33
C GLU A 324 2.67 -15.80 -9.00
N PHE A 325 1.61 -15.03 -8.70
CA PHE A 325 0.67 -15.40 -7.67
C PHE A 325 -0.04 -16.66 -8.12
N ARG A 326 0.26 -17.78 -7.44
CA ARG A 326 -0.53 -19.00 -7.52
C ARG A 326 -1.63 -18.85 -6.47
N PRO A 327 -2.87 -18.53 -6.85
CA PRO A 327 -3.96 -18.52 -5.88
C PRO A 327 -3.95 -19.86 -5.13
N ALA A 328 -4.18 -19.79 -3.83
CA ALA A 328 -4.72 -20.89 -3.07
C ALA A 328 -5.75 -21.60 -3.94
N ALA A 329 -5.70 -22.92 -4.08
CA ALA A 329 -6.59 -23.64 -4.98
C ALA A 329 -8.06 -23.58 -4.48
N PHE A 330 -8.71 -22.42 -4.58
CA PHE A 330 -10.11 -22.17 -4.26
C PHE A 330 -11.05 -22.88 -5.24
N GLU A 331 -10.52 -23.46 -6.32
CA GLU A 331 -11.26 -24.28 -7.29
C GLU A 331 -11.97 -25.50 -6.67
N ARG A 332 -11.65 -25.90 -5.42
CA ARG A 332 -12.35 -27.00 -4.74
C ARG A 332 -13.57 -26.61 -3.92
N ALA A 333 -13.84 -25.32 -3.67
CA ALA A 333 -14.88 -24.90 -2.72
C ALA A 333 -16.21 -24.42 -3.34
N GLY A 334 -16.38 -24.47 -4.66
CA GLY A 334 -17.70 -24.27 -5.28
C GLY A 334 -18.30 -22.86 -5.16
N TYR A 335 -17.50 -21.82 -4.93
CA TYR A 335 -17.95 -20.43 -5.06
C TYR A 335 -18.09 -20.08 -6.55
N ARG A 336 -19.35 -20.07 -7.03
CA ARG A 336 -19.77 -19.47 -8.31
C ARG A 336 -20.53 -18.19 -8.05
#